data_AF-A0A6P7FPE5-F1
#
_entry.id   AF-A0A6P7FPE5-F1
#
_cell.length_a   1.000
_cell.length_b   1.000
_cell.length_c   1.000
_cell.angle_alpha   90.00
_cell.angle_beta   90.00
_cell.angle_gamma   90.00
#
_symmetry.space_group_name_H-M   'P 1'
#
loop_
_entity.id
_entity.type
_entity.pdbx_description
1 polymer ?
#
loop_
_entity_poly.entity_id
_entity_poly.type
_entity_poly.pdbx_seq_one_letter_code
_entity_poly.pdbx_strand_id
1 'polypeptide(L)'
;MKKKLTEEELLRLLETSDEEFSDFLHSDSEYLPESEDEIENTLPTALIEDTEDTPNLLVDVDESDKWKENFDGMKNFPFLKHQELLVEVSDNNPVDFFRMLLTDECLQQVCDETNRYAEHIFLSNAGATHSRIFDWKILTSEELLVFLGLVLKFYLLD
;
A
#
# COMPACT_ATOMS: atom_id res chain seq x y z
N MET A 1 11.80 48.95 -6.92
CA MET A 1 11.54 49.37 -5.51
C MET A 1 10.84 48.21 -4.82
N LYS A 2 11.44 47.63 -3.76
CA LYS A 2 10.80 46.54 -3.00
C LYS A 2 9.81 47.18 -2.03
N LYS A 3 8.50 46.94 -2.22
CA LYS A 3 7.46 47.38 -1.28
C LYS A 3 7.63 46.57 0.01
N LYS A 4 7.96 47.23 1.11
CA LYS A 4 7.97 46.58 2.43
C LYS A 4 6.52 46.50 2.89
N LEU A 5 6.04 45.27 3.07
CA LEU A 5 4.73 44.96 3.62
C LEU A 5 4.72 45.37 5.11
N THR A 6 3.66 46.02 5.58
CA THR A 6 3.54 46.43 6.99
C THR A 6 3.14 45.23 7.85
N GLU A 7 3.46 45.27 9.15
CA GLU A 7 3.14 44.18 10.09
C GLU A 7 1.64 43.88 10.17
N GLU A 8 0.80 44.90 9.95
CA GLU A 8 -0.65 44.75 9.90
C GLU A 8 -1.13 43.96 8.67
N GLU A 9 -0.45 44.12 7.52
CA GLU A 9 -0.72 43.33 6.31
C GLU A 9 -0.24 41.88 6.48
N LEU A 10 0.82 41.64 7.26
CA LEU A 10 1.27 40.29 7.63
C LEU A 10 0.28 39.59 8.57
N LEU A 11 -0.26 40.31 9.56
CA LEU A 11 -1.23 39.77 10.51
C LEU A 11 -2.53 39.35 9.83
N ARG A 12 -3.04 40.15 8.89
CA ARG A 12 -4.24 39.79 8.11
C ARG A 12 -4.04 38.53 7.26
N LEU A 13 -2.84 38.30 6.75
CA LEU A 13 -2.51 37.12 5.96
C LEU A 13 -2.47 35.84 6.80
N LEU A 14 -2.06 35.96 8.07
CA LEU A 14 -2.08 34.85 9.02
C LEU A 14 -3.50 34.46 9.41
N GLU A 15 -4.37 35.45 9.63
CA GLU A 15 -5.75 35.24 10.07
C GLU A 15 -6.63 34.59 8.98
N THR A 16 -6.29 34.75 7.70
CA THR A 16 -7.01 34.13 6.57
C THR A 16 -6.48 32.72 6.20
N SER A 17 -5.36 32.28 6.76
CA SER A 17 -4.66 31.05 6.38
C SER A 17 -5.19 29.77 7.04
N ASP A 18 -6.03 29.88 8.07
CA ASP A 18 -6.51 28.73 8.83
C ASP A 18 -7.69 28.00 8.16
N GLU A 19 -8.41 28.63 7.21
CA GLU A 19 -9.55 27.96 6.55
C GLU A 19 -9.11 26.99 5.43
N GLU A 20 -8.05 27.29 4.66
CA GLU A 20 -7.58 26.45 3.54
C GLU A 20 -6.62 25.31 3.93
N PHE A 21 -6.02 25.33 5.12
CA PHE A 21 -5.18 24.21 5.60
C PHE A 21 -6.01 23.04 6.15
N SER A 22 -7.28 23.30 6.51
CA SER A 22 -8.20 22.29 7.04
C SER A 22 -8.63 21.25 6.00
N ASP A 23 -8.65 21.63 4.72
CA ASP A 23 -9.01 20.75 3.59
C ASP A 23 -7.90 19.72 3.27
N PHE A 24 -6.64 19.99 3.64
CA PHE A 24 -5.54 19.04 3.44
C PHE A 24 -5.49 17.93 4.50
N LEU A 25 -6.08 18.16 5.69
CA LEU A 25 -6.09 17.22 6.80
C LEU A 25 -7.35 16.36 6.89
N HIS A 26 -8.39 16.61 6.08
CA HIS A 26 -9.62 15.82 6.05
C HIS A 26 -9.56 14.57 5.15
N SER A 27 -8.46 14.33 4.46
CA SER A 27 -8.22 13.06 3.75
C SER A 27 -7.60 12.01 4.68
N ASP A 28 -8.08 11.93 5.92
CA ASP A 28 -7.90 10.72 6.73
C ASP A 28 -8.94 9.71 6.21
N SER A 29 -8.46 8.74 5.45
CA SER A 29 -9.26 7.64 4.93
C SER A 29 -9.67 6.75 6.09
N GLU A 30 -10.74 7.11 6.79
CA GLU A 30 -11.44 6.20 7.70
C GLU A 30 -11.92 4.98 6.89
N TYR A 31 -11.18 3.88 6.99
CA TYR A 31 -11.60 2.59 6.50
C TYR A 31 -12.79 2.13 7.35
N LEU A 32 -14.01 2.34 6.83
CA LEU A 32 -15.21 1.70 7.34
C LEU A 32 -15.20 0.24 6.90
N PRO A 33 -15.16 -0.76 7.81
CA PRO A 33 -15.45 -2.11 7.42
C PRO A 33 -16.90 -2.16 6.94
N GLU A 34 -17.09 -2.45 5.65
CA GLU A 34 -18.39 -2.83 5.12
C GLU A 34 -18.92 -3.99 5.98
N SER A 35 -20.12 -3.79 6.53
CA SER A 35 -20.85 -4.83 7.24
C SER A 35 -20.91 -6.07 6.36
N GLU A 36 -20.61 -7.23 6.94
CA GLU A 36 -20.76 -8.53 6.32
C GLU A 36 -22.23 -8.73 5.93
N ASP A 37 -22.58 -8.40 4.68
CA ASP A 37 -23.81 -8.87 4.07
C ASP A 37 -23.69 -10.40 4.00
N GLU A 38 -24.51 -11.07 4.82
CA GLU A 38 -24.72 -12.51 4.78
C GLU A 38 -24.92 -12.93 3.32
N ILE A 39 -24.00 -13.75 2.81
CA ILE A 39 -24.12 -14.36 1.50
C ILE A 39 -25.30 -15.34 1.59
N GLU A 40 -26.52 -14.86 1.37
CA GLU A 40 -27.65 -15.73 1.04
C GLU A 40 -27.30 -16.44 -0.27
N ASN A 41 -26.95 -17.72 -0.16
CA ASN A 41 -26.87 -18.62 -1.29
C ASN A 41 -28.29 -18.80 -1.89
N THR A 42 -28.79 -17.80 -2.61
CA THR A 42 -30.03 -17.91 -3.35
C THR A 42 -29.76 -18.73 -4.62
N LEU A 43 -30.08 -20.02 -4.56
CA LEU A 43 -30.22 -20.85 -5.75
C LEU A 43 -31.28 -20.22 -6.69
N PRO A 44 -31.08 -20.25 -8.02
CA PRO A 44 -31.94 -19.57 -8.96
C PRO A 44 -33.40 -20.07 -8.89
N THR A 45 -34.32 -19.12 -8.67
CA THR A 45 -35.78 -19.19 -8.53
C THR A 45 -36.53 -19.71 -9.77
N ALA A 46 -36.02 -20.71 -10.49
CA ALA A 46 -36.62 -21.18 -11.74
C ALA A 46 -37.40 -22.50 -11.64
N LEU A 47 -37.52 -23.16 -10.48
CA LEU A 47 -38.23 -24.44 -10.36
C LEU A 47 -39.01 -24.59 -9.03
N ILE A 48 -39.74 -23.57 -8.58
CA ILE A 48 -40.74 -23.75 -7.53
C ILE A 48 -42.11 -23.83 -8.21
N GLU A 49 -42.43 -25.01 -8.71
CA GLU A 49 -43.81 -25.39 -9.02
C GLU A 49 -44.38 -26.03 -7.75
N ASP A 50 -45.50 -25.48 -7.28
CA ASP A 50 -46.21 -25.88 -6.06
C ASP A 50 -46.47 -27.39 -6.01
N THR A 51 -45.80 -28.08 -5.10
CA THR A 51 -46.31 -29.35 -4.55
C THR A 51 -46.00 -29.42 -3.06
N GLU A 52 -47.07 -29.38 -2.25
CA GLU A 52 -47.08 -29.73 -0.84
C GLU A 52 -46.70 -31.20 -0.67
N ASP A 53 -45.40 -31.49 -0.53
CA ASP A 53 -44.87 -32.66 0.17
C ASP A 53 -43.34 -32.57 0.14
N THR A 54 -42.75 -31.83 1.08
CA THR A 54 -41.32 -31.92 1.35
C THR A 54 -41.11 -33.02 2.39
N PRO A 55 -40.63 -34.22 2.01
CA PRO A 55 -40.13 -35.13 3.02
C PRO A 55 -38.94 -34.41 3.67
N ASN A 56 -38.87 -34.45 5.01
CA ASN A 56 -37.68 -34.04 5.75
C ASN A 56 -36.47 -34.81 5.17
N LEU A 57 -35.78 -34.20 4.21
CA LEU A 57 -34.44 -34.62 3.82
C LEU A 57 -33.57 -34.19 4.99
N LEU A 58 -33.45 -35.08 5.96
CA LEU A 58 -32.27 -35.16 6.80
C LEU A 58 -31.10 -35.29 5.82
N VAL A 59 -30.53 -34.15 5.45
CA VAL A 59 -29.21 -34.12 4.84
C VAL A 59 -28.31 -34.68 5.92
N ASP A 60 -28.00 -35.97 5.84
CA ASP A 60 -26.87 -36.54 6.55
C ASP A 60 -25.66 -35.72 6.08
N VAL A 61 -25.32 -34.70 6.86
CA VAL A 61 -24.07 -33.97 6.71
C VAL A 61 -23.00 -35.02 6.95
N ASP A 62 -22.42 -35.52 5.87
CA ASP A 62 -21.36 -36.51 5.91
C ASP A 62 -20.29 -36.00 6.88
N GLU A 63 -20.11 -36.68 8.01
CA GLU A 63 -19.13 -36.29 9.01
C GLU A 63 -17.69 -36.35 8.46
N SER A 64 -17.50 -36.84 7.24
CA SER A 64 -16.25 -36.77 6.49
C SER A 64 -15.83 -35.34 6.15
N ASP A 65 -16.78 -34.39 6.01
CA ASP A 65 -16.52 -33.00 5.61
C ASP A 65 -16.39 -32.02 6.80
N LYS A 66 -16.43 -32.51 8.05
CA LYS A 66 -16.11 -31.69 9.23
C LYS A 66 -14.60 -31.48 9.32
N TRP A 67 -14.18 -30.23 9.56
CA TRP A 67 -12.78 -29.92 9.92
C TRP A 67 -12.33 -30.83 11.06
N LYS A 68 -11.32 -31.66 10.79
CA LYS A 68 -10.73 -32.58 11.77
C LYS A 68 -9.49 -31.93 12.36
N GLU A 69 -9.47 -31.76 13.68
CA GLU A 69 -8.30 -31.24 14.39
C GLU A 69 -7.15 -32.25 14.45
N ASN A 70 -7.42 -33.53 14.15
CA ASN A 70 -6.42 -34.57 14.12
C ASN A 70 -5.93 -34.84 12.69
N PHE A 71 -4.60 -34.83 12.52
CA PHE A 71 -3.92 -35.11 11.25
C PHE A 71 -3.83 -36.62 10.93
N ASP A 72 -4.71 -37.44 11.51
CA ASP A 72 -4.72 -38.89 11.30
C ASP A 72 -5.00 -39.22 9.82
N GLY A 73 -4.09 -39.95 9.18
CA GLY A 73 -4.17 -40.28 7.76
C GLY A 73 -3.50 -39.27 6.81
N MET A 74 -2.96 -38.17 7.32
CA MET A 74 -2.19 -37.22 6.51
C MET A 74 -0.83 -37.84 6.15
N LYS A 75 -0.49 -37.86 4.85
CA LYS A 75 0.82 -38.35 4.40
C LYS A 75 1.91 -37.43 4.95
N ASN A 76 2.85 -37.99 5.71
CA ASN A 76 4.02 -37.26 6.17
C ASN A 76 5.01 -37.11 4.99
N PHE A 77 5.22 -35.87 4.56
CA PHE A 77 6.23 -35.52 3.58
C PHE A 77 7.36 -34.76 4.30
N PRO A 78 8.52 -35.38 4.54
CA PRO A 78 9.64 -34.67 5.13
C PRO A 78 10.08 -33.54 4.19
N PHE A 79 10.30 -32.36 4.73
CA PHE A 79 10.90 -31.25 3.98
C PHE A 79 12.37 -31.59 3.71
N LEU A 80 12.69 -31.94 2.45
CA LEU A 80 14.03 -32.37 2.03
C LEU A 80 14.92 -31.20 1.56
N LYS A 81 14.38 -29.99 1.51
CA LYS A 81 15.12 -28.83 1.00
C LYS A 81 15.96 -28.22 2.12
N HIS A 82 17.15 -27.74 1.77
CA HIS A 82 18.03 -27.07 2.70
C HIS A 82 17.60 -25.61 2.90
N GLN A 83 17.75 -25.11 4.13
CA GLN A 83 17.55 -23.70 4.43
C GLN A 83 18.80 -22.92 3.99
N GLU A 84 18.80 -22.52 2.72
CA GLU A 84 19.93 -21.81 2.11
C GLU A 84 19.46 -20.73 1.15
N LEU A 85 20.36 -19.81 0.83
CA LEU A 85 20.12 -18.80 -0.19
C LEU A 85 20.13 -19.47 -1.55
N LEU A 86 19.07 -19.28 -2.34
CA LEU A 86 18.93 -19.90 -3.66
C LEU A 86 19.68 -19.15 -4.76
N VAL A 87 20.31 -18.03 -4.42
CA VAL A 87 21.03 -17.16 -5.33
C VAL A 87 22.48 -17.11 -4.88
N GLU A 88 23.39 -17.26 -5.83
CA GLU A 88 24.83 -17.11 -5.59
C GLU A 88 25.16 -15.63 -5.36
N VAL A 89 25.88 -15.34 -4.27
CA VAL A 89 26.35 -13.99 -3.94
C VAL A 89 27.86 -13.98 -4.13
N SER A 90 28.36 -13.05 -4.93
CA SER A 90 29.77 -13.00 -5.33
C SER A 90 30.71 -12.79 -4.13
N ASP A 91 30.48 -11.73 -3.33
CA ASP A 91 31.49 -11.22 -2.38
C ASP A 91 30.98 -11.10 -0.94
N ASN A 92 29.80 -11.66 -0.62
CA ASN A 92 29.18 -11.62 0.71
C ASN A 92 29.11 -10.20 1.32
N ASN A 93 29.00 -9.17 0.46
CA ASN A 93 28.89 -7.78 0.89
C ASN A 93 27.44 -7.50 1.30
N PRO A 94 27.19 -6.83 2.45
CA PRO A 94 25.83 -6.42 2.86
C PRO A 94 25.03 -5.72 1.76
N VAL A 95 25.69 -4.96 0.89
CA VAL A 95 25.05 -4.26 -0.24
C VAL A 95 24.50 -5.23 -1.28
N ASP A 96 25.15 -6.38 -1.49
CA ASP A 96 24.70 -7.38 -2.48
C ASP A 96 23.36 -7.98 -2.05
N PHE A 97 23.22 -8.29 -0.76
CA PHE A 97 21.95 -8.77 -0.19
C PHE A 97 20.84 -7.71 -0.28
N PHE A 98 21.17 -6.44 -0.06
CA PHE A 98 20.22 -5.35 -0.25
C PHE A 98 19.73 -5.27 -1.71
N ARG A 99 20.66 -5.38 -2.67
CA ARG A 99 20.36 -5.36 -4.11
C ARG A 99 19.60 -6.59 -4.61
N MET A 100 19.58 -7.69 -3.85
CA MET A 100 18.68 -8.81 -4.13
C MET A 100 17.21 -8.48 -3.87
N LEU A 101 16.93 -7.59 -2.91
CA LEU A 101 15.57 -7.14 -2.59
C LEU A 101 15.16 -5.96 -3.46
N LEU A 102 16.07 -4.99 -3.61
CA LEU A 102 15.87 -3.78 -4.42
C LEU A 102 16.77 -3.84 -5.65
N THR A 103 16.23 -4.45 -6.71
CA THR A 103 16.92 -4.56 -8.00
C THR A 103 17.00 -3.20 -8.69
N ASP A 104 17.94 -3.06 -9.64
CA ASP A 104 18.07 -1.83 -10.42
C ASP A 104 16.80 -1.49 -11.21
N GLU A 105 16.07 -2.51 -11.69
CA GLU A 105 14.77 -2.34 -12.34
C GLU A 105 13.73 -1.76 -11.38
N CYS A 106 13.64 -2.30 -10.16
CA CYS A 106 12.73 -1.80 -9.15
C CYS A 106 13.06 -0.35 -8.78
N LEU A 107 14.33 -0.04 -8.56
CA LEU A 107 14.79 1.32 -8.28
C LEU A 107 14.43 2.29 -9.42
N GLN A 108 14.62 1.86 -10.67
CA GLN A 108 14.27 2.68 -11.83
C GLN A 108 12.77 2.93 -11.91
N GLN A 109 11.93 1.91 -11.69
CA GLN A 109 10.47 2.07 -11.66
C GLN A 109 10.02 3.07 -10.59
N VAL A 110 10.62 3.02 -9.40
CA VAL A 110 10.34 4.00 -8.34
C VAL A 110 10.72 5.41 -8.77
N CYS A 111 11.90 5.59 -9.38
CA CYS A 111 12.31 6.88 -9.93
C CYS A 111 11.33 7.40 -10.99
N ASP A 112 10.95 6.56 -11.94
CA ASP A 112 10.06 6.93 -13.06
C ASP A 112 8.69 7.37 -12.54
N GLU A 113 8.09 6.60 -11.63
CA GLU A 113 6.79 6.92 -11.04
C GLU A 113 6.84 8.18 -10.17
N THR A 114 7.92 8.36 -9.39
CA THR A 114 8.11 9.56 -8.56
C THR A 114 8.24 10.81 -9.43
N ASN A 115 9.01 10.73 -10.52
CA ASN A 115 9.18 11.84 -11.46
C ASN A 115 7.87 12.15 -12.19
N ARG A 116 7.15 11.12 -12.66
CA ARG A 116 5.83 11.29 -13.28
C ARG A 116 4.84 11.97 -12.34
N TYR A 117 4.84 11.58 -11.07
CA TYR A 117 3.99 12.20 -10.07
C TYR A 117 4.39 13.66 -9.82
N ALA A 118 5.68 13.97 -9.73
CA ALA A 118 6.15 15.34 -9.58
C ALA A 118 5.73 16.24 -10.75
N GLU A 119 5.77 15.74 -11.99
CA GLU A 119 5.24 16.44 -13.17
C GLU A 119 3.73 16.69 -13.05
N HIS A 120 2.97 15.70 -12.62
CA HIS A 120 1.53 15.84 -12.39
C HIS A 120 1.23 16.95 -11.37
N ILE A 121 1.95 16.98 -10.25
CA ILE A 121 1.81 18.03 -9.21
C ILE A 121 2.26 19.40 -9.72
N PHE A 122 3.32 19.46 -10.52
CA PHE A 122 3.76 20.71 -11.14
C PHE A 122 2.66 21.30 -12.04
N LEU A 123 2.02 20.46 -12.86
CA LEU A 123 0.96 20.88 -13.77
C LEU A 123 -0.33 21.24 -13.03
N SER A 124 -0.69 20.52 -11.96
CA SER A 124 -1.90 20.80 -11.18
C SER A 124 -1.78 22.05 -10.32
N ASN A 125 -0.57 22.40 -9.88
CA ASN A 125 -0.32 23.46 -8.90
C ASN A 125 0.23 24.76 -9.51
N ALA A 126 -0.09 25.03 -10.79
CA ALA A 126 0.44 26.13 -11.61
C ALA A 126 0.26 27.56 -11.04
N GLY A 127 -0.53 27.74 -9.97
CA GLY A 127 -0.75 29.03 -9.30
C GLY A 127 0.16 29.32 -8.09
N ALA A 128 0.83 28.31 -7.53
CA ALA A 128 1.61 28.47 -6.30
C ALA A 128 3.07 28.83 -6.59
N THR A 129 3.32 30.07 -7.01
CA THR A 129 4.64 30.59 -7.45
C THR A 129 5.80 30.45 -6.46
N HIS A 130 5.55 30.02 -5.22
CA HIS A 130 6.55 29.79 -4.18
C HIS A 130 6.65 28.34 -3.70
N SER A 131 5.96 27.38 -4.36
CA SER A 131 6.03 25.97 -3.97
C SER A 131 7.39 25.35 -4.33
N ARG A 132 7.90 24.46 -3.48
CA ARG A 132 9.16 23.73 -3.70
C ARG A 132 9.12 22.82 -4.94
N ILE A 133 7.94 22.47 -5.43
CA ILE A 133 7.76 21.63 -6.63
C ILE A 133 8.31 22.30 -7.89
N PHE A 134 8.36 23.64 -7.93
CA PHE A 134 8.90 24.37 -9.08
C PHE A 134 10.42 24.20 -9.24
N ASP A 135 11.11 23.79 -8.18
CA ASP A 135 12.53 23.46 -8.17
C ASP A 135 12.78 21.94 -8.27
N TRP A 136 11.75 21.15 -8.61
CA TRP A 136 11.89 19.69 -8.76
C TRP A 136 12.94 19.35 -9.82
N LYS A 137 13.79 18.38 -9.48
CA LYS A 137 14.79 17.81 -10.38
C LYS A 137 14.45 16.35 -10.62
N ILE A 138 14.75 15.87 -11.82
CA ILE A 138 14.57 14.47 -12.16
C ILE A 138 15.38 13.62 -11.17
N LEU A 139 14.69 12.79 -10.41
CA LEU A 139 15.25 11.86 -9.46
C LEU A 139 15.97 10.74 -10.20
N THR A 140 17.22 10.49 -9.83
CA THR A 140 18.02 9.37 -10.34
C THR A 140 18.08 8.21 -9.35
N SER A 141 18.41 7.01 -9.83
CA SER A 141 18.57 5.81 -9.00
C SER A 141 19.70 5.95 -7.97
N GLU A 142 20.77 6.68 -8.31
CA GLU A 142 21.86 7.00 -7.38
C GLU A 142 21.39 7.87 -6.22
N GLU A 143 20.62 8.93 -6.51
CA GLU A 143 20.04 9.80 -5.48
C GLU A 143 19.03 9.05 -4.62
N LEU A 144 18.20 8.20 -5.23
CA LEU A 144 17.26 7.33 -4.51
C LEU A 144 18.00 6.38 -3.56
N LEU A 145 19.10 5.77 -4.00
CA LEU A 145 19.93 4.91 -3.14
C LEU A 145 20.53 5.67 -1.96
N VAL A 146 21.00 6.91 -2.18
CA VAL A 146 21.48 7.77 -1.10
C VAL A 146 20.36 8.05 -0.09
N PHE A 147 19.17 8.40 -0.59
CA PHE A 147 18.00 8.63 0.26
C PHE A 147 17.63 7.39 1.08
N LEU A 148 17.56 6.22 0.47
CA LEU A 148 17.28 4.95 1.17
C LEU A 148 18.37 4.63 2.20
N GLY A 149 19.64 4.90 1.89
CA GLY A 149 20.74 4.75 2.85
C GLY A 149 20.59 5.67 4.07
N LEU A 150 20.13 6.91 3.87
CA LEU A 150 19.84 7.83 4.98
C LEU A 150 18.65 7.32 5.82
N VAL A 151 17.58 6.88 5.16
CA VAL A 151 16.40 6.29 5.79
C VAL A 151 16.79 5.12 6.69
N LEU A 152 17.50 4.13 6.16
CA LEU A 152 17.96 2.96 6.93
C LEU A 152 18.85 3.36 8.11
N LYS A 153 19.72 4.36 7.92
CA LYS A 153 20.56 4.88 9.00
C LYS A 153 19.74 5.45 10.15
N PHE A 154 18.66 6.19 9.86
CA PHE A 154 17.80 6.74 10.91
C PHE A 154 17.09 5.63 11.70
N TYR A 155 16.56 4.62 11.02
CA TYR A 155 15.86 3.52 11.68
C TYR A 155 16.76 2.54 12.43
N LEU A 156 18.08 2.54 12.19
CA LEU A 156 19.05 1.68 12.85
C LEU A 156 19.76 2.33 14.05
N LEU A 157 19.50 3.61 14.34
CA LEU A 157 20.17 4.38 15.41
C LEU A 157 19.29 4.68 16.63
N ASP A 158 18.06 4.17 16.67
CA ASP A 158 17.20 4.13 17.86
C ASP A 158 17.34 2.80 18.63
#